data_AF-A0A9E1PSW5-F1
#
_entry.id   AF-A0A9E1PSW5-F1
#
_cell.length_a   1.000
_cell.length_b   1.000
_cell.length_c   1.000
_cell.angle_alpha   90.00
_cell.angle_beta   90.00
_cell.angle_gamma   90.00
#
_symmetry.space_group_name_H-M   'P 1'
#
loop_
_entity.id
_entity.type
_entity.pdbx_description
1 polymer ?
#
loop_
_entity_poly.entity_id
_entity_poly.type
_entity_poly.pdbx_seq_one_letter_code
_entity_poly.pdbx_strand_id
1 'polypeptide(L)' 'MTASNLPDALLLVAFGGPEGPEDVTPFLQNVTAGRDVPADRLAEV' A
#
# COMPACT_ATOMS: atom_id res chain seq x y z
N MET A 1 -42.11 -11.70 -3.00
CA MET A 1 -41.33 -10.44 -3.01
C MET A 1 -39.87 -10.83 -2.97
N THR A 2 -39.19 -10.77 -4.10
CA THR A 2 -37.77 -11.12 -4.19
C THR A 2 -36.96 -10.01 -3.54
N ALA A 3 -36.25 -10.30 -2.45
CA ALA A 3 -35.31 -9.35 -1.88
C ALA A 3 -34.21 -9.08 -2.92
N SER A 4 -34.04 -7.83 -3.32
CA SER A 4 -32.88 -7.41 -4.12
C SER A 4 -31.63 -7.66 -3.30
N ASN A 5 -30.76 -8.55 -3.77
CA ASN A 5 -29.51 -8.91 -3.12
C ASN A 5 -28.39 -7.89 -3.43
N LEU A 6 -28.69 -6.60 -3.31
CA LEU A 6 -27.67 -5.56 -3.51
C LEU A 6 -26.80 -5.48 -2.25
N PRO A 7 -25.46 -5.40 -2.39
CA PRO A 7 -24.55 -5.32 -1.25
C PRO A 7 -24.80 -4.04 -0.46
N ASP A 8 -24.81 -4.15 0.88
CA ASP A 8 -25.01 -3.02 1.78
C ASP A 8 -23.82 -2.05 1.80
N ALA A 9 -22.62 -2.53 1.44
CA ALA A 9 -21.41 -1.73 1.34
C ALA A 9 -20.36 -2.37 0.43
N LEU A 10 -19.41 -1.55 -0.04
CA LEU A 10 -18.20 -1.96 -0.75
C LEU A 10 -16.97 -1.49 0.04
N LEU A 11 -16.03 -2.39 0.30
CA LEU A 11 -14.71 -2.06 0.83
C LEU A 11 -13.69 -2.11 -0.31
N LEU A 12 -13.19 -0.93 -0.70
CA LEU A 12 -12.07 -0.83 -1.62
C LEU A 12 -10.78 -0.64 -0.81
N VAL A 13 -9.86 -1.58 -0.95
CA VAL A 13 -8.53 -1.51 -0.35
C VAL A 13 -7.47 -1.60 -1.43
N ALA A 14 -6.41 -0.83 -1.24
CA ALA A 14 -5.18 -0.91 -2.00
C ALA A 14 -4.02 -0.87 -1.01
N PHE A 15 -2.86 -1.34 -1.43
CA PHE A 15 -1.64 -1.22 -0.63
C PHE A 15 -1.27 0.26 -0.36
N GLY A 16 -1.61 1.14 -1.30
CA GLY A 16 -1.15 2.52 -1.33
C GLY A 16 0.23 2.64 -1.98
N GLY A 17 0.71 3.87 -2.05
CA GLY A 17 1.99 4.21 -2.67
C GLY A 17 2.39 5.64 -2.33
N PRO A 18 3.63 6.04 -2.67
CA PRO A 18 4.06 7.43 -2.55
C PRO A 18 3.20 8.35 -3.44
N GLU A 19 2.91 9.57 -2.98
CA GLU A 19 2.16 10.57 -3.76
C GLU A 19 3.09 11.35 -4.71
N GLY A 20 4.39 11.40 -4.39
CA GLY A 20 5.44 11.97 -5.23
C GLY A 20 6.82 11.32 -5.05
N PRO A 21 7.82 11.69 -5.88
CA PRO A 21 9.19 11.16 -5.79
C PRO A 21 9.84 11.31 -4.41
N GLU A 22 9.55 12.40 -3.71
CA GLU A 22 10.03 12.68 -2.35
C GLU A 22 9.51 11.68 -1.30
N ASP A 23 8.36 11.04 -1.56
CA ASP A 23 7.73 10.09 -0.65
C ASP A 23 8.25 8.66 -0.83
N VAL A 24 9.01 8.38 -1.90
CA VAL A 24 9.48 7.02 -2.24
C VAL A 24 10.33 6.44 -1.10
N THR A 25 11.32 7.20 -0.63
CA THR A 25 12.22 6.74 0.43
C THR A 25 11.46 6.52 1.76
N PRO A 26 10.66 7.47 2.27
CA PRO A 26 9.80 7.24 3.43
C PRO A 26 8.86 6.04 3.29
N PHE A 27 8.26 5.85 2.11
CA PHE A 27 7.36 4.73 1.85
C PHE A 27 8.08 3.39 1.93
N LEU A 28 9.23 3.25 1.28
CA LEU A 28 10.00 2.02 1.26
C LEU A 28 10.55 1.65 2.65
N GLN A 29 10.97 2.64 3.44
CA GLN A 29 11.37 2.42 4.84
C GLN A 29 10.22 1.85 5.68
N ASN A 30 9.01 2.40 5.53
CA ASN A 30 7.83 1.91 6.25
C ASN A 30 7.43 0.49 5.81
N VAL A 31 7.44 0.22 4.51
CA VAL A 31 7.05 -1.09 3.95
C VAL A 31 8.03 -2.21 4.32
N THR A 32 9.30 -1.87 4.50
CA THR A 32 10.36 -2.83 4.86
C THR A 32 10.67 -2.88 6.35
N ALA A 33 9.98 -2.10 7.18
CA ALA A 33 10.16 -2.10 8.62
C ALA A 33 10.00 -3.51 9.22
N GLY A 34 10.93 -3.91 10.09
CA GLY A 34 10.96 -5.23 10.71
C GLY A 34 11.34 -6.38 9.76
N ARG A 35 11.82 -6.06 8.55
CA ARG A 35 12.39 -7.02 7.59
C ARG A 35 13.90 -6.83 7.51
N ASP A 36 14.61 -7.90 7.15
CA ASP A 36 16.05 -7.84 6.85
C ASP A 36 16.25 -7.44 5.38
N VAL A 37 15.99 -6.15 5.09
CA VAL A 37 16.19 -5.56 3.75
C VAL A 37 17.36 -4.58 3.82
N PRO A 38 18.46 -4.82 3.09
CA PRO A 38 19.59 -3.90 3.04
C PRO A 38 19.20 -2.53 2.50
N ALA A 39 19.73 -1.45 3.10
CA ALA A 39 19.42 -0.08 2.71
C ALA A 39 19.75 0.22 1.24
N ASP A 40 20.85 -0.33 0.71
CA ASP A 40 21.25 -0.15 -0.68
C ASP A 40 20.19 -0.67 -1.67
N ARG A 41 19.43 -1.71 -1.28
CA ARG A 41 18.33 -2.25 -2.10
C ARG A 41 17.14 -1.30 -2.18
N LEU A 42 16.98 -0.42 -1.19
CA LEU A 42 15.95 0.63 -1.22
C LEU A 42 16.36 1.81 -2.10
N ALA A 43 17.65 1.95 -2.43
CA ALA A 43 18.17 3.03 -3.26
C ALA A 43 18.23 2.68 -4.77
N GLU A 44 17.99 1.42 -5.14
CA GLU A 44 18.00 0.93 -6.53
C GLU A 44 16.72 1.28 -7.33
N VAL A 45 15.69 1.84 -6.67
CA VAL A 45 14.38 2.12 -7.29
C VAL A 45 14.31 3.45 -8.05
#